data_AF-A0A1F3AAQ3-F1
#
_entry.id   AF-A0A1F3AAQ3-F1
#
_cell.length_a   1.000
_cell.length_b   1.000
_cell.length_c   1.000
_cell.angle_alpha   90.00
_cell.angle_beta   90.00
_cell.angle_gamma   90.00
#
_symmetry.space_group_name_H-M   'P 1'
#
loop_
_entity.id
_entity.type
_entity.pdbx_description
1 polymer ?
#
loop_
_entity_poly.entity_id
_entity_poly.type
_entity_poly.pdbx_seq_one_letter_code
_entity_poly.pdbx_strand_id
1 'polypeptide(L)'
;MRIAALLCSVLVLGCFRPAAAEIVFQLAENKIPVALIDVGRTSRYTEVRLQAQAAVTGVCWTSEGTDSPYLLAGGRRYRFLGGDGITACPTRRNYAARESMALRFEPLDPQVKEISLVEGQGGENQMIDPASSKTRFWNFLRIKLK
;
A
#
# COMPACT_ATOMS: atom_id res chain seq x y z
N MET A 1 -42.46 19.20 -44.00
CA MET A 1 -42.75 18.61 -42.66
C MET A 1 -41.43 18.20 -42.04
N ARG A 2 -41.21 18.61 -40.78
CA ARG A 2 -39.91 18.60 -40.09
C ARG A 2 -39.63 17.22 -39.49
N ILE A 3 -38.46 16.65 -39.80
CA ILE A 3 -37.90 15.47 -39.12
C ILE A 3 -37.03 16.01 -37.98
N ALA A 4 -37.54 15.92 -36.75
CA ALA A 4 -36.77 16.21 -35.54
C ALA A 4 -36.24 14.87 -35.01
N ALA A 5 -34.97 14.58 -35.29
CA ALA A 5 -34.26 13.46 -34.69
C ALA A 5 -33.80 13.87 -33.27
N LEU A 6 -34.37 13.23 -32.25
CA LEU A 6 -33.85 13.28 -30.88
C LEU A 6 -32.50 12.53 -30.83
N LEU A 7 -31.41 13.26 -30.66
CA LEU A 7 -30.11 12.70 -30.29
C LEU A 7 -30.11 12.46 -28.79
N CYS A 8 -30.28 11.18 -28.41
CA CYS A 8 -30.11 10.72 -27.04
C CYS A 8 -28.60 10.61 -26.75
N SER A 9 -28.02 11.64 -26.15
CA SER A 9 -26.63 11.63 -25.69
C SER A 9 -26.51 10.74 -24.46
N VAL A 10 -26.16 9.47 -24.66
CA VAL A 10 -25.76 8.56 -23.58
C VAL A 10 -24.38 9.00 -23.11
N LEU A 11 -24.34 9.74 -22.00
CA LEU A 11 -23.14 9.96 -21.19
C LEU A 11 -22.66 8.59 -20.70
N VAL A 12 -21.67 8.03 -21.41
CA VAL A 12 -20.91 6.89 -20.91
C VAL A 12 -20.12 7.42 -19.72
N LEU A 13 -20.65 7.20 -18.51
CA LEU A 13 -19.86 7.22 -17.29
C LEU A 13 -18.82 6.11 -17.42
N GLY A 14 -17.66 6.48 -17.99
CA GLY A 14 -16.47 5.66 -17.91
C GLY A 14 -16.20 5.44 -16.43
N CYS A 15 -16.33 4.19 -15.99
CA CYS A 15 -15.73 3.74 -14.74
C CYS A 15 -14.24 4.07 -14.85
N PHE A 16 -13.84 5.20 -14.28
CA PHE A 16 -12.44 5.52 -14.03
C PHE A 16 -11.93 4.45 -13.06
N ARG A 17 -11.47 3.32 -13.60
CA ARG A 17 -10.53 2.49 -12.88
C ARG A 17 -9.37 3.42 -12.57
N PRO A 18 -9.04 3.67 -11.28
CA PRO A 18 -7.84 4.41 -10.97
C PRO A 18 -6.67 3.68 -11.63
N ALA A 19 -5.65 4.46 -11.97
CA ALA A 19 -4.47 4.05 -12.71
C ALA A 19 -3.96 2.65 -12.33
N ALA A 20 -3.56 1.91 -13.38
CA ALA A 20 -3.25 0.48 -13.41
C ALA A 20 -2.84 -0.09 -12.04
N ALA A 21 -3.82 -0.68 -11.35
CA ALA A 21 -3.57 -1.46 -10.16
C ALA A 21 -2.92 -2.78 -10.56
N GLU A 22 -1.75 -3.06 -10.00
CA GLU A 22 -0.92 -4.21 -10.33
C GLU A 22 -1.10 -5.30 -9.28
N ILE A 23 -1.62 -6.46 -9.71
CA ILE A 23 -1.75 -7.65 -8.85
C ILE A 23 -0.36 -8.27 -8.65
N VAL A 24 0.07 -8.39 -7.38
CA VAL A 24 1.46 -8.73 -7.03
C VAL A 24 1.63 -9.88 -6.02
N PHE A 25 0.58 -10.27 -5.28
CA PHE A 25 0.58 -11.31 -4.21
C PHE A 25 1.97 -11.76 -3.69
N GLN A 26 2.39 -11.21 -2.55
CA GLN A 26 3.61 -11.60 -1.85
C GLN A 26 3.38 -11.67 -0.33
N LEU A 27 3.87 -12.71 0.33
CA LEU A 27 3.80 -12.83 1.80
C LEU A 27 4.87 -11.96 2.46
N ALA A 28 4.60 -11.48 3.68
CA ALA A 28 5.57 -10.71 4.46
C ALA A 28 6.79 -11.58 4.81
N GLU A 29 8.00 -11.02 4.67
CA GLU A 29 9.26 -11.73 4.89
C GLU A 29 9.44 -12.21 6.34
N ASN A 30 8.89 -11.45 7.28
CA ASN A 30 9.04 -11.71 8.70
C ASN A 30 7.98 -12.66 9.29
N LYS A 31 7.33 -13.47 8.44
CA LYS A 31 6.34 -14.50 8.82
C LYS A 31 5.11 -13.97 9.58
N ILE A 32 4.80 -12.68 9.47
CA ILE A 32 3.49 -12.16 9.88
C ILE A 32 2.47 -12.63 8.83
N PRO A 33 1.26 -13.09 9.23
CA PRO A 33 0.29 -13.65 8.29
C PRO A 33 -0.44 -12.52 7.54
N VAL A 34 0.30 -11.77 6.72
CA VAL A 34 -0.18 -10.69 5.85
C VAL A 34 0.45 -10.88 4.48
N ALA A 35 -0.34 -10.62 3.44
CA ALA A 35 0.12 -10.59 2.06
C ALA A 35 -0.05 -9.19 1.48
N LEU A 36 0.87 -8.76 0.64
CA LEU A 36 0.72 -7.62 -0.24
C LEU A 36 0.05 -8.11 -1.52
N ILE A 37 -1.15 -7.62 -1.83
CA ILE A 37 -2.01 -8.19 -2.87
C ILE A 37 -2.12 -7.32 -4.11
N ASP A 38 -1.93 -6.01 -3.98
CA ASP A 38 -2.11 -5.05 -5.07
C ASP A 38 -1.30 -3.77 -4.85
N VAL A 39 -0.83 -3.15 -5.94
CA VAL A 39 -0.17 -1.83 -5.93
C VAL A 39 -0.82 -0.93 -6.97
N GLY A 40 -1.50 0.12 -6.53
CA GLY A 40 -2.05 1.18 -7.38
C GLY A 40 -1.15 2.40 -7.41
N ARG A 41 -0.91 2.97 -8.59
CA ARG A 41 -0.10 4.20 -8.73
C ARG A 41 -0.94 5.33 -9.27
N THR A 42 -0.90 6.50 -8.65
CA THR A 42 -1.55 7.71 -9.15
C THR A 42 -0.56 8.87 -9.13
N SER A 43 -0.93 10.01 -9.72
CA SER A 43 -0.14 11.23 -9.60
C SER A 43 -0.11 11.83 -8.18
N ARG A 44 -1.01 11.39 -7.29
CA ARG A 44 -1.13 11.91 -5.92
C ARG A 44 -0.48 11.02 -4.88
N TYR A 45 -0.49 9.71 -5.10
CA TYR A 45 0.07 8.72 -4.20
C TYR A 45 0.26 7.37 -4.90
N THR A 46 1.10 6.54 -4.30
CA THR A 46 1.10 5.09 -4.52
C THR A 46 0.37 4.40 -3.38
N GLU A 47 -0.59 3.54 -3.69
CA GLU A 47 -1.36 2.75 -2.72
C GLU A 47 -0.89 1.29 -2.77
N VAL A 48 -0.46 0.78 -1.62
CA VAL A 48 -0.16 -0.64 -1.39
C VAL A 48 -1.29 -1.26 -0.61
N ARG A 49 -1.89 -2.31 -1.15
CA ARG A 49 -2.96 -3.06 -0.48
C ARG A 49 -2.40 -4.30 0.16
N LEU A 50 -2.62 -4.42 1.46
CA LEU A 50 -2.27 -5.58 2.27
C LEU A 50 -3.54 -6.32 2.66
N GLN A 51 -3.45 -7.64 2.80
CA GLN A 51 -4.54 -8.50 3.26
C GLN A 51 -4.04 -9.44 4.34
N ALA A 52 -4.74 -9.46 5.48
CA ALA A 52 -4.51 -10.41 6.54
C ALA A 52 -4.82 -11.85 6.05
N GLN A 53 -3.85 -12.76 6.16
CA GLN A 53 -4.02 -14.17 5.80
C GLN A 53 -4.59 -15.00 6.95
N ALA A 54 -4.37 -14.53 8.18
CA ALA A 54 -5.01 -15.00 9.40
C ALA A 54 -5.35 -13.79 10.29
N ALA A 55 -6.00 -14.01 11.43
CA ALA A 55 -6.27 -12.90 12.35
C ALA A 55 -4.95 -12.25 12.82
N VAL A 56 -4.88 -10.92 12.76
CA VAL A 56 -3.74 -10.13 13.25
C VAL A 56 -4.25 -9.11 14.26
N THR A 57 -3.62 -9.06 15.42
CA THR A 57 -4.06 -8.22 16.54
C THR A 57 -3.10 -7.08 16.82
N GLY A 58 -3.63 -5.99 17.38
CA GLY A 58 -2.84 -4.91 17.96
C GLY A 58 -2.07 -4.05 16.95
N VAL A 59 -2.56 -3.90 15.73
CA VAL A 59 -1.86 -3.21 14.64
C VAL A 59 -2.16 -1.71 14.67
N CYS A 60 -1.12 -0.88 14.51
CA CYS A 60 -1.23 0.55 14.26
C CYS A 60 -0.06 1.01 13.38
N TRP A 61 -0.23 2.14 12.68
CA TRP A 61 0.79 2.70 11.80
C TRP A 61 1.29 4.05 12.32
N THR A 62 2.60 4.24 12.33
CA THR A 62 3.21 5.52 12.71
C THR A 62 3.35 6.35 11.44
N SER A 63 2.89 7.61 11.44
CA SER A 63 2.96 8.48 10.26
C SER A 63 4.32 9.14 10.06
N GLU A 64 5.14 9.21 11.11
CA GLU A 64 6.42 9.94 11.14
C GLU A 64 7.44 9.23 12.04
N GLY A 65 8.69 9.69 12.02
CA GLY A 65 9.75 9.15 12.87
C GLY A 65 10.34 7.83 12.39
N THR A 66 11.06 7.16 13.27
CA THR A 66 11.83 5.95 12.95
C THR A 66 10.95 4.77 12.56
N ASP A 67 9.74 4.70 13.11
CA ASP A 67 8.83 3.55 12.97
C ASP A 67 7.79 3.76 11.84
N SER A 68 7.91 4.86 11.09
CA SER A 68 7.06 5.11 9.92
C SER A 68 7.45 4.20 8.77
N PRO A 69 6.48 3.54 8.10
CA PRO A 69 6.80 2.76 6.91
C PRO A 69 7.19 3.68 5.75
N TYR A 70 7.84 3.12 4.74
CA TYR A 70 8.12 3.76 3.46
C TYR A 70 8.24 2.73 2.35
N LEU A 71 8.13 3.18 1.09
CA LEU A 71 8.57 2.40 -0.05
C LEU A 71 10.01 2.72 -0.39
N LEU A 72 10.82 1.71 -0.68
CA LEU A 72 12.16 1.84 -1.20
C LEU A 72 12.18 1.44 -2.67
N ALA A 73 12.70 2.31 -3.55
CA ALA A 73 12.95 1.97 -4.94
C ALA A 73 14.11 2.79 -5.50
N GLY A 74 15.07 2.13 -6.16
CA GLY A 74 16.24 2.81 -6.75
C GLY A 74 17.06 3.60 -5.73
N GLY A 75 17.13 3.14 -4.47
CA GLY A 75 17.81 3.85 -3.38
C GLY A 75 17.04 5.06 -2.80
N ARG A 76 15.88 5.40 -3.34
CA ARG A 76 15.01 6.48 -2.84
C ARG A 76 13.94 5.94 -1.91
N ARG A 77 13.72 6.65 -0.79
CA ARG A 77 12.60 6.42 0.13
C ARG A 77 11.40 7.28 -0.28
N TYR A 78 10.22 6.67 -0.34
CA TYR A 78 8.93 7.33 -0.60
C TYR A 78 8.10 7.28 0.67
N ARG A 79 7.79 8.47 1.21
CA ARG A 79 7.23 8.61 2.55
C ARG A 79 5.79 8.11 2.64
N PHE A 80 5.41 7.57 3.80
CA PHE A 80 4.04 7.22 4.12
C PHE A 80 3.14 8.44 4.35
N LEU A 81 1.92 8.38 3.85
CA LEU A 81 0.94 9.46 3.85
C LEU A 81 -0.34 9.12 4.64
N GLY A 82 -0.47 7.90 5.15
CA GLY A 82 -1.69 7.39 5.76
C GLY A 82 -2.38 6.33 4.89
N GLY A 83 -3.69 6.18 4.99
CA GLY A 83 -4.39 5.09 4.30
C GLY A 83 -5.81 4.85 4.78
N ASP A 84 -6.42 3.81 4.23
CA ASP A 84 -7.80 3.40 4.56
C ASP A 84 -7.80 2.05 5.27
N GLY A 85 -8.81 1.84 6.12
CA GLY A 85 -8.94 0.62 6.90
C GLY A 85 -7.86 0.46 7.97
N ILE A 86 -7.06 1.50 8.25
CA ILE A 86 -5.96 1.49 9.21
C ILE A 86 -6.22 2.40 10.43
N THR A 87 -5.38 2.28 11.46
CA THR A 87 -5.37 3.17 12.63
C THR A 87 -3.97 3.75 12.85
N ALA A 88 -3.91 5.01 13.27
CA ALA A 88 -2.66 5.65 13.66
C ALA A 88 -2.31 5.31 15.11
N CYS A 89 -1.04 5.05 15.40
CA CYS A 89 -0.58 4.81 16.76
C CYS A 89 -0.85 6.05 17.66
N PRO A 90 -1.18 5.87 18.96
CA PRO A 90 -1.16 4.62 19.73
C PRO A 90 -2.44 3.78 19.62
N THR A 91 -3.49 4.26 18.93
CA THR A 91 -4.72 3.49 18.73
C THR A 91 -4.44 2.25 17.90
N ARG A 92 -4.86 1.09 18.40
CA ARG A 92 -4.63 -0.21 17.75
C ARG A 92 -5.92 -0.81 17.22
N ARG A 93 -5.81 -1.57 16.15
CA ARG A 93 -6.90 -2.32 15.53
C ARG A 93 -6.53 -3.80 15.37
N ASN A 94 -7.54 -4.65 15.48
CA ASN A 94 -7.46 -6.06 15.10
C ASN A 94 -8.07 -6.25 13.71
N TYR A 95 -7.53 -7.19 12.94
CA TYR A 95 -8.02 -7.58 11.62
C TYR A 95 -8.35 -9.07 11.62
N ALA A 96 -9.53 -9.43 11.14
CA ALA A 96 -9.86 -10.81 10.84
C ALA A 96 -9.12 -11.29 9.58
N ALA A 97 -9.12 -12.60 9.36
CA ALA A 97 -8.61 -13.16 8.11
C ALA A 97 -9.37 -12.56 6.90
N ARG A 98 -8.63 -12.30 5.83
CA ARG A 98 -9.08 -11.68 4.56
C ARG A 98 -9.47 -10.21 4.64
N GLU A 99 -9.42 -9.57 5.81
CA GLU A 99 -9.54 -8.11 5.87
C GLU A 99 -8.35 -7.44 5.19
N SER A 100 -8.65 -6.35 4.47
CA SER A 100 -7.67 -5.59 3.71
C SER A 100 -7.38 -4.24 4.34
N MET A 101 -6.14 -3.79 4.18
CA MET A 101 -5.62 -2.49 4.57
C MET A 101 -5.04 -1.80 3.34
N ALA A 102 -5.23 -0.49 3.21
CA ALA A 102 -4.60 0.29 2.15
C ALA A 102 -3.62 1.28 2.78
N LEU A 103 -2.35 1.22 2.36
CA LEU A 103 -1.29 2.14 2.77
C LEU A 103 -0.95 3.05 1.60
N ARG A 104 -0.93 4.36 1.81
CA ARG A 104 -0.61 5.37 0.79
C ARG A 104 0.75 5.97 1.06
N PHE A 105 1.52 6.13 0.00
CA PHE A 105 2.86 6.70 0.00
C PHE A 105 2.98 7.80 -1.04
N GLU A 106 4.05 8.58 -0.96
CA GLU A 106 4.42 9.52 -2.02
C GLU A 106 4.42 8.82 -3.40
N PRO A 107 4.02 9.53 -4.47
CA PRO A 107 3.98 8.94 -5.81
C PRO A 107 5.32 8.32 -6.20
N LEU A 108 5.29 7.04 -6.59
CA LEU A 108 6.43 6.40 -7.23
C LEU A 108 6.70 7.03 -8.60
N ASP A 109 7.97 7.09 -8.97
CA ASP A 109 8.34 7.36 -10.36
C ASP A 109 7.69 6.28 -11.28
N PRO A 110 7.00 6.67 -12.37
CA PRO A 110 6.39 5.72 -13.30
C PRO A 110 7.36 4.68 -13.88
N GLN A 111 8.66 4.98 -13.94
CA GLN A 111 9.70 4.08 -14.45
C GLN A 111 10.12 3.01 -13.43
N VAL A 112 9.72 3.12 -12.16
CA VAL A 112 10.03 2.11 -11.13
C VAL A 112 9.34 0.79 -11.47
N LYS A 113 10.12 -0.30 -11.49
CA LYS A 113 9.66 -1.68 -11.75
C LYS A 113 9.89 -2.64 -10.59
N GLU A 114 10.50 -2.16 -9.52
CA GLU A 114 10.72 -2.93 -8.30
C GLU A 114 10.60 -2.00 -7.10
N ILE A 115 9.91 -2.45 -6.06
CA ILE A 115 9.78 -1.73 -4.79
C ILE A 115 10.01 -2.69 -3.62
N SER A 116 10.32 -2.13 -2.47
CA SER A 116 10.17 -2.80 -1.18
C SER A 116 9.33 -1.94 -0.26
N LEU A 117 8.37 -2.57 0.45
CA LEU A 117 7.70 -1.94 1.59
C LEU A 117 8.50 -2.29 2.84
N VAL A 118 8.98 -1.26 3.53
CA VAL A 118 9.80 -1.41 4.74
C VAL A 118 9.17 -0.63 5.88
N GLU A 119 9.12 -1.24 7.06
CA GLU A 119 8.81 -0.58 8.33
C GLU A 119 10.10 -0.42 9.15
N GLY A 120 10.37 0.78 9.68
CA GLY A 120 11.60 1.05 10.43
C GLY A 120 12.74 1.62 9.58
N GLN A 121 13.75 2.23 10.20
CA GLN A 121 14.86 2.89 9.49
C GLN A 121 15.91 1.92 8.93
N GLY A 122 15.91 0.67 9.36
CA GLY A 122 16.92 -0.32 9.00
C GLY A 122 16.98 -0.73 7.53
N GLY A 123 15.94 -0.45 6.73
CA GLY A 123 15.93 -0.78 5.30
C GLY A 123 15.76 -2.27 5.01
N GLU A 124 16.01 -2.67 3.76
CA GLU A 124 15.82 -4.06 3.31
C GLU A 124 16.73 -5.06 4.03
N ASN A 125 17.90 -4.61 4.46
CA ASN A 125 18.94 -5.46 5.06
C ASN A 125 18.71 -5.71 6.55
N GLN A 126 17.67 -5.11 7.14
CA GLN A 126 17.43 -5.15 8.56
C GLN A 126 15.96 -5.45 8.83
N MET A 127 15.63 -6.75 8.86
CA MET A 127 14.27 -7.22 9.13
C MET A 127 13.77 -6.92 10.54
N ILE A 128 14.68 -6.54 11.45
CA ILE A 128 14.40 -6.10 12.82
C ILE A 128 15.24 -4.85 13.05
N ASP A 129 14.61 -3.70 13.16
CA ASP A 129 15.30 -2.46 13.51
C ASP A 129 15.50 -2.40 15.04
N PRO A 130 16.75 -2.48 15.55
CA PRO A 130 17.03 -2.47 16.98
C PRO A 130 16.74 -1.12 17.64
N ALA A 131 16.58 -0.04 16.86
CA ALA A 131 16.18 1.27 17.36
C ALA A 131 14.65 1.47 17.38
N SER A 132 13.89 0.55 16.79
CA SER A 132 12.43 0.64 16.74
C SER A 132 11.77 0.16 18.02
N SER A 133 10.68 0.82 18.39
CA SER A 133 9.86 0.45 19.53
C SER A 133 8.93 -0.74 19.25
N LYS A 134 8.89 -1.21 17.99
CA LYS A 134 7.99 -2.26 17.52
C LYS A 134 8.64 -3.63 17.53
N THR A 135 7.86 -4.63 17.94
CA THR A 135 8.27 -6.05 17.95
C THR A 135 7.90 -6.79 16.65
N ARG A 136 7.22 -6.11 15.71
CA ARG A 136 6.68 -6.66 14.46
C ARG A 136 6.88 -5.65 13.34
N PHE A 137 7.56 -6.04 12.26
CA PHE A 137 7.90 -5.18 11.12
C PHE A 137 7.34 -5.72 9.81
N TRP A 138 6.47 -5.00 9.14
CA TRP A 138 5.79 -5.55 7.96
C TRP A 138 6.62 -5.29 6.70
N ASN A 139 7.64 -6.10 6.50
CA ASN A 139 8.57 -5.96 5.37
C ASN A 139 8.19 -6.88 4.21
N PHE A 140 8.17 -6.29 3.01
CA PHE A 140 7.97 -6.98 1.74
C PHE A 140 9.06 -6.49 0.79
N LEU A 141 9.91 -7.39 0.31
CA LEU A 141 11.13 -7.01 -0.38
C LEU A 141 11.06 -7.36 -1.87
N ARG A 142 11.61 -6.47 -2.71
CA ARG A 142 11.84 -6.69 -4.15
C ARG A 142 10.58 -7.13 -4.92
N ILE A 143 9.46 -6.51 -4.58
CA ILE A 143 8.17 -6.70 -5.25
C ILE A 143 8.31 -6.19 -6.68
N LYS A 144 8.15 -7.09 -7.66
CA LYS A 144 8.19 -6.74 -9.07
C LYS A 144 6.87 -6.13 -9.51
N LEU A 145 6.98 -5.00 -10.17
CA LEU A 145 5.88 -4.25 -10.75
C LEU A 145 5.91 -4.40 -12.28
N LYS A 146 4.75 -4.67 -12.89
CA LYS A 146 4.54 -4.88 -14.33
C LYS A 146 4.56 -3.56 -15.11
#